data_AF-A0A0B8PFN2-F1
#
_entry.id   AF-A0A0B8PFN2-F1
#
_cell.length_a   1.000
_cell.length_b   1.000
_cell.length_c   1.000
_cell.angle_alpha   90.00
_cell.angle_beta   90.00
_cell.angle_gamma   90.00
#
_symmetry.space_group_name_H-M   'P 1'
#
loop_
_entity.id
_entity.type
_entity.pdbx_description
1 polymer ?
#
loop_
_entity_poly.entity_id
_entity_poly.type
_entity_poly.pdbx_seq_one_letter_code
_entity_poly.pdbx_strand_id
1 'polypeptide(L)'
;MDRDKSNYLEQEFYELLKHDNRFFELMQSRSIDGISYSNLDGSKDAWFSSSLINLLRYETEESPTSMHWLSQRVHPQDLDTYNKLQQIQVENPSIHTRQL
;
A
#
# COMPACT_ATOMS: atom_id res chain seq x y z
N MET A 1 -13.00 -36.85 11.04
CA MET A 1 -11.89 -36.15 11.72
C MET A 1 -11.74 -34.79 11.07
N ASP A 2 -11.68 -33.77 11.90
CA ASP A 2 -12.07 -32.38 11.64
C ASP A 2 -11.39 -31.71 10.44
N ARG A 3 -12.22 -31.17 9.53
CA ARG A 3 -11.83 -30.22 8.48
C ARG A 3 -12.05 -28.76 8.90
N ASP A 4 -12.17 -28.50 10.21
CA ASP A 4 -12.65 -27.22 10.75
C ASP A 4 -11.62 -26.47 11.61
N LYS A 5 -10.32 -26.80 11.48
CA LYS A 5 -9.25 -25.86 11.82
C LYS A 5 -9.13 -24.82 10.70
N SER A 6 -10.17 -24.03 10.50
CA SER A 6 -10.03 -22.74 9.84
C SER A 6 -8.81 -22.02 10.44
N ASN A 7 -7.94 -21.53 9.57
CA ASN A 7 -6.55 -21.16 9.84
C ASN A 7 -6.41 -20.14 10.99
N TYR A 8 -6.32 -20.62 12.23
CA TYR A 8 -6.31 -19.73 13.42
C TYR A 8 -5.16 -18.71 13.39
N LEU A 9 -4.02 -19.07 12.77
CA LEU A 9 -2.88 -18.18 12.59
C LEU A 9 -3.17 -17.01 11.65
N GLU A 10 -3.99 -17.23 10.62
CA GLU A 10 -4.44 -16.15 9.74
C GLU A 10 -5.34 -15.17 10.48
N GLN A 11 -6.24 -15.68 11.32
CA GLN A 11 -7.08 -14.84 12.16
C GLN A 11 -6.24 -14.05 13.17
N GLU A 12 -5.32 -14.72 13.87
CA GLU A 12 -4.37 -14.06 14.78
C GLU A 12 -3.54 -12.99 14.06
N PHE A 13 -3.05 -13.28 12.85
CA PHE A 13 -2.33 -12.32 12.03
C PHE A 13 -3.17 -11.08 11.70
N TYR A 14 -4.42 -11.24 11.27
CA TYR A 14 -5.30 -10.10 10.99
C TYR A 14 -5.61 -9.29 12.25
N GLU A 15 -5.75 -9.95 13.40
CA GLU A 15 -5.98 -9.25 14.66
C GLU A 15 -4.75 -8.47 15.12
N LEU A 16 -3.55 -9.03 14.98
CA LEU A 16 -2.29 -8.32 15.25
C LEU A 16 -2.12 -7.12 14.31
N LEU A 17 -2.41 -7.29 13.02
CA LEU A 17 -2.31 -6.22 12.02
C LEU A 17 -3.26 -5.05 12.32
N LYS A 18 -4.48 -5.32 12.79
CA LYS A 18 -5.48 -4.29 13.11
C LYS A 18 -5.23 -3.58 14.43
N HIS A 19 -4.68 -4.28 15.43
CA HIS A 19 -4.67 -3.80 16.81
C HIS A 19 -3.28 -3.50 17.38
N ASP A 20 -2.19 -3.97 16.77
CA ASP A 20 -0.82 -3.70 17.21
C ASP A 20 -0.04 -2.94 16.13
N ASN A 21 0.03 -1.61 16.27
CA ASN A 21 0.81 -0.77 15.37
C ASN A 21 2.28 -1.22 15.29
N ARG A 22 2.86 -1.78 16.36
CA ARG A 22 4.26 -2.27 16.33
C ARG A 22 4.41 -3.48 15.42
N PHE A 23 3.37 -4.29 15.30
CA PHE A 23 3.34 -5.41 14.37
C PHE A 23 3.27 -4.91 12.93
N PHE A 24 2.44 -3.90 12.64
CA PHE A 24 2.44 -3.25 11.33
C PHE A 24 3.81 -2.60 11.02
N GLU A 25 4.40 -1.87 11.96
CA GLU A 25 5.75 -1.29 11.85
C GLU A 25 6.81 -2.34 11.54
N LEU A 26 6.79 -3.48 12.25
CA LEU A 26 7.67 -4.61 11.98
C LEU A 26 7.48 -5.14 10.56
N MET A 27 6.23 -5.32 10.12
CA MET A 27 5.92 -5.81 8.78
C MET A 27 6.40 -4.85 7.70
N GLN A 28 6.11 -3.55 7.82
CA GLN A 28 6.55 -2.57 6.81
C GLN A 28 8.08 -2.41 6.77
N SER A 29 8.78 -2.60 7.91
CA SER A 29 10.25 -2.53 7.97
C SER A 29 10.95 -3.68 7.26
N ARG A 30 10.25 -4.82 7.08
CA ARG A 30 10.75 -6.02 6.41
C ARG A 30 10.21 -6.19 4.99
N SER A 31 9.25 -5.36 4.57
CA SER A 31 8.76 -5.35 3.20
C SER A 31 9.85 -4.83 2.26
N ILE A 32 10.19 -5.62 1.25
CA ILE A 32 11.19 -5.26 0.24
C ILE A 32 10.64 -4.15 -0.67
N ASP A 33 9.37 -4.24 -1.05
CA ASP A 33 8.75 -3.35 -2.04
C ASP A 33 8.12 -2.09 -1.42
N GLY A 34 7.97 -2.06 -0.08
CA GLY A 34 7.31 -0.97 0.64
C GLY A 34 5.79 -0.98 0.53
N ILE A 35 5.12 0.03 1.10
CA ILE A 35 3.66 0.15 1.17
C ILE A 35 3.25 1.60 0.91
N SER A 36 2.15 1.81 0.20
CA SER A 36 1.47 3.10 0.14
C SER A 36 -0.02 2.93 0.43
N TYR A 37 -0.61 3.92 1.09
CA TYR A 37 -2.05 4.01 1.35
C TYR A 37 -2.54 5.38 0.92
N SER A 38 -3.65 5.46 0.17
CA SER A 38 -4.13 6.72 -0.38
C SER A 38 -5.65 6.83 -0.43
N ASN A 39 -6.14 8.07 -0.36
CA ASN A 39 -7.55 8.36 -0.58
C ASN A 39 -7.93 8.17 -2.05
N LEU A 40 -9.13 7.62 -2.27
CA LEU A 40 -9.71 7.43 -3.61
C LEU A 40 -10.71 8.53 -3.99
N ASP A 41 -10.95 9.50 -3.10
CA ASP A 41 -11.94 10.57 -3.25
C ASP A 41 -11.47 11.78 -4.07
N GLY A 42 -10.33 11.66 -4.76
CA GLY A 42 -9.74 12.72 -5.58
C GLY A 42 -8.87 13.73 -4.82
N SER A 43 -8.82 13.71 -3.48
CA SER A 43 -7.86 14.50 -2.69
C SER A 43 -6.40 14.18 -3.04
N LYS A 44 -6.15 12.94 -3.48
CA LYS A 44 -4.82 12.37 -3.74
C LYS A 44 -3.93 12.33 -2.50
N ASP A 45 -4.49 12.47 -1.31
CA ASP A 45 -3.76 12.30 -0.06
C ASP A 45 -3.24 10.87 0.01
N ALA A 46 -2.00 10.74 0.47
CA ALA A 46 -1.31 9.46 0.55
C ALA A 46 -0.35 9.41 1.73
N TRP A 47 -0.11 8.21 2.19
CA TRP A 47 0.97 7.85 3.08
C TRP A 47 1.84 6.82 2.39
N PHE A 48 3.16 6.94 2.56
CA PHE A 48 4.15 6.02 2.02
C PHE A 48 5.00 5.49 3.17
N SER A 49 5.29 4.19 3.17
CA SER A 49 6.21 3.59 4.13
C SER A 49 7.62 4.14 3.93
N SER A 50 8.37 4.20 5.04
CA SER A 50 9.80 4.56 4.97
C SER A 50 10.59 3.60 4.07
N SER A 51 10.21 2.31 4.03
CA SER A 51 10.81 1.31 3.14
C SER A 51 10.60 1.64 1.65
N LEU A 52 9.41 2.13 1.26
CA LEU A 52 9.13 2.53 -0.12
C LEU A 52 9.95 3.75 -0.54
N ILE A 53 10.00 4.77 0.32
CA ILE A 53 10.78 5.99 0.06
C ILE A 53 12.27 5.65 -0.08
N ASN A 54 12.80 4.82 0.82
CA ASN A 54 14.19 4.36 0.79
C ASN A 54 14.50 3.52 -0.45
N LEU A 55 13.57 2.63 -0.86
CA LEU A 55 13.72 1.81 -2.06
C LEU A 55 13.91 2.68 -3.31
N LEU A 56 13.12 3.76 -3.41
CA LEU A 56 13.20 4.71 -4.51
C LEU A 56 14.43 5.64 -4.41
N ARG A 57 15.20 5.56 -3.32
CA ARG A 57 16.43 6.33 -3.06
C ARG A 57 16.26 7.84 -3.15
N TYR A 58 15.07 8.34 -2.81
CA TYR A 58 14.84 9.77 -2.72
C TYR A 58 15.14 10.25 -1.30
N GLU A 59 16.08 11.17 -1.17
CA GLU A 59 16.26 11.93 0.06
C GLU A 59 15.16 12.99 0.11
N THR A 60 14.22 12.85 1.03
CA THR A 60 13.22 13.88 1.33
C THR A 60 13.38 14.31 2.78
N GLU A 61 13.41 15.62 3.03
CA GLU A 61 13.46 16.15 4.41
C GLU A 61 12.17 15.80 5.18
N GLU A 62 11.05 15.65 4.45
CA GLU A 62 9.74 15.27 4.98
C GLU A 62 9.12 14.12 4.15
N SER A 63 8.32 13.27 4.79
CA SER A 63 7.61 12.20 4.09
C SER A 63 6.55 12.78 3.14
N PRO A 64 6.50 12.37 1.87
CA PRO A 64 5.48 12.82 0.95
C PRO A 64 4.08 12.42 1.43
N THR A 65 3.11 13.31 1.21
CA THR A 65 1.72 13.13 1.68
C THR A 65 0.72 13.04 0.55
N SER A 66 1.17 12.90 -0.70
CA SER A 66 0.29 12.87 -1.87
C SER A 66 0.78 11.94 -2.97
N MET A 67 -0.15 11.27 -3.65
CA MET A 67 0.11 10.49 -4.88
C MET A 67 0.71 11.34 -6.01
N HIS A 68 0.62 12.66 -5.93
CA HIS A 68 1.30 13.54 -6.90
C HIS A 68 2.82 13.35 -6.86
N TRP A 69 3.39 13.16 -5.67
CA TRP A 69 4.82 12.91 -5.50
C TRP A 69 5.30 11.71 -6.31
N LEU A 70 4.53 10.61 -6.28
CA LEU A 70 4.84 9.41 -7.06
C LEU A 70 4.63 9.65 -8.56
N SER A 71 3.51 10.31 -8.95
CA SER A 71 3.21 10.58 -10.37
C SER A 71 4.28 11.41 -11.09
N GLN A 72 4.98 12.30 -10.38
CA GLN A 72 6.07 13.10 -10.94
C GLN A 72 7.36 12.30 -11.17
N ARG A 73 7.47 11.11 -10.57
CA ARG A 73 8.67 10.25 -10.56
C ARG A 73 8.49 8.98 -11.39
N VAL A 74 7.26 8.65 -11.78
CA VAL A 74 6.98 7.58 -12.75
C VAL A 74 7.61 7.96 -14.09
N HIS A 75 8.23 6.99 -14.75
CA HIS A 75 8.85 7.22 -16.04
C HIS A 75 7.79 7.68 -17.07
N PRO A 76 8.08 8.66 -17.95
CA PRO A 76 7.07 9.22 -18.85
C PRO A 76 6.34 8.20 -19.72
N GLN A 77 7.00 7.11 -20.10
CA GLN A 77 6.40 6.04 -20.91
C GLN A 77 5.36 5.21 -20.14
N ASP A 78 5.41 5.23 -18.80
CA ASP A 78 4.53 4.46 -17.92
C ASP A 78 3.37 5.31 -17.36
N LEU A 79 3.40 6.64 -17.58
CA LEU A 79 2.38 7.56 -17.04
C LEU A 79 0.97 7.22 -17.51
N ASP A 80 0.80 6.84 -18.77
CA ASP A 80 -0.52 6.48 -19.30
C ASP A 80 -1.08 5.23 -18.62
N THR A 81 -0.23 4.22 -18.40
CA THR A 81 -0.60 3.00 -17.67
C THR A 81 -0.93 3.31 -16.22
N TYR A 82 -0.08 4.11 -15.56
CA TYR A 82 -0.28 4.55 -14.19
C TYR A 82 -1.62 5.28 -14.01
N ASN A 83 -1.91 6.26 -14.87
CA ASN A 83 -3.15 7.05 -14.81
C ASN A 83 -4.40 6.18 -15.01
N LYS A 84 -4.35 5.19 -15.92
CA LYS A 84 -5.44 4.23 -16.11
C LYS A 84 -5.67 3.38 -14.87
N LEU A 85 -4.61 2.87 -14.24
CA LEU A 85 -4.74 2.07 -13.02
C LEU A 85 -5.35 2.88 -11.87
N GLN A 86 -4.97 4.15 -11.73
CA GLN A 86 -5.57 5.05 -10.74
C GLN A 86 -7.06 5.27 -11.01
N GLN A 87 -7.48 5.45 -12.26
CA GLN A 87 -8.91 5.58 -12.62
C GLN A 87 -9.70 4.32 -12.29
N ILE A 88 -9.18 3.13 -12.64
CA ILE A 88 -9.83 1.84 -12.34
C ILE A 88 -10.04 1.68 -10.83
N GLN A 89 -9.05 2.06 -10.02
CA GLN A 89 -9.11 1.94 -8.57
C GLN A 89 -10.16 2.87 -7.94
N VAL A 90 -10.33 4.08 -8.49
CA VAL A 90 -11.37 5.04 -8.07
C VAL A 90 -12.77 4.55 -8.47
N GLU A 91 -12.93 4.04 -9.68
CA GLU A 91 -14.22 3.54 -10.19
C GLU A 91 -14.66 2.24 -9.52
N ASN A 92 -13.70 1.43 -9.05
CA ASN A 92 -13.96 0.15 -8.38
C ASN A 92 -13.21 0.05 -7.04
N PRO A 93 -13.65 0.81 -6.00
CA PRO A 93 -13.00 0.80 -4.69
C PRO A 93 -13.12 -0.56 -3.97
N SER A 94 -14.06 -1.41 -4.40
CA SER A 94 -14.23 -2.80 -3.96
C SER A 94 -13.17 -3.76 -4.50
N ILE A 95 -12.27 -3.32 -5.39
CA ILE A 95 -10.99 -3.99 -5.60
C ILE A 95 -10.08 -3.67 -4.40
N HIS A 96 -10.43 -4.19 -3.22
CA HIS A 96 -9.37 -4.81 -2.43
C HIS A 96 -8.78 -5.86 -3.36
N THR A 97 -7.50 -5.81 -3.69
CA THR A 97 -6.80 -6.85 -4.44
C THR A 97 -7.25 -8.23 -3.94
N ARG A 98 -8.21 -8.83 -4.65
CA ARG A 98 -8.73 -10.18 -4.44
C ARG A 98 -8.60 -10.91 -5.76
N GLN A 99 -7.49 -11.63 -5.83
CA GLN A 99 -7.35 -12.99 -6.33
C GLN A 99 -7.90 -13.26 -7.73
N LEU A 100 -6.99 -13.43 -8.70
CA LEU A 100 -6.58 -14.77 -9.17
C LEU A 100 -5.07 -14.76 -9.45
#